data_AF-A0A229P2G1-F1
#
_entry.id   AF-A0A229P2G1-F1
#
_cell.length_a   1.000
_cell.length_b   1.000
_cell.length_c   1.000
_cell.angle_alpha   90.00
_cell.angle_beta   90.00
_cell.angle_gamma   90.00
#
_symmetry.space_group_name_H-M   'P 1'
#
loop_
_entity.id
_entity.type
_entity.pdbx_description
1 polymer ?
#
loop_
_entity_poly.entity_id
_entity_poly.type
_entity_poly.pdbx_seq_one_letter_code
_entity_poly.pdbx_strand_id
1 'polypeptide(L)'
;MGLWRPYDDNDFSKYANIQKGYFDYIKTNWNGVSPFSKHIKWDSVRLQVDERVVRMDNRIMAWKTPGGKLAFALPNRTGNPFTFKIDAGSSQAWAGHHYDKNVTDQALPSVNGQELMLTLPAYSIQIWEAQ
;
A
#
# COMPACT_ATOMS: atom_id res chain seq x y z
N MET A 1 8.20 -11.85 -5.08
CA MET A 1 7.16 -11.35 -6.01
C MET A 1 6.31 -12.49 -6.57
N GLY A 2 6.94 -13.58 -7.00
CA GLY A 2 6.24 -14.77 -7.48
C GLY A 2 7.13 -16.00 -7.42
N LEU A 3 6.75 -17.06 -8.13
CA LEU A 3 7.47 -18.31 -8.23
C LEU A 3 7.71 -18.62 -9.70
N TRP A 4 8.94 -19.02 -10.01
CA TRP A 4 9.30 -19.62 -11.29
C TRP A 4 9.26 -21.14 -11.13
N ARG A 5 8.61 -21.86 -12.04
CA ARG A 5 8.69 -23.33 -12.09
C ARG A 5 9.74 -23.75 -13.13
N PRO A 6 10.86 -24.36 -12.71
CA PRO A 6 11.84 -24.95 -13.63
C PRO A 6 11.22 -26.03 -14.55
N TYR A 7 11.87 -26.32 -15.68
CA TYR A 7 11.38 -27.33 -16.64
C TYR A 7 11.41 -28.77 -16.10
N ASP A 8 12.30 -29.04 -15.16
CA ASP A 8 12.50 -30.33 -14.51
C ASP A 8 11.64 -30.53 -13.24
N ASP A 9 10.95 -29.49 -12.77
CA ASP A 9 10.04 -29.58 -11.63
C ASP A 9 8.71 -30.25 -12.02
N ASN A 10 8.56 -31.51 -11.59
CA ASN A 10 7.37 -32.34 -11.81
C ASN A 10 6.41 -32.36 -10.61
N ASP A 11 6.70 -31.64 -9.51
CA ASP A 11 5.85 -31.63 -8.33
C ASP A 11 4.75 -30.56 -8.46
N PHE A 12 3.57 -30.97 -8.90
CA PHE A 12 2.39 -30.12 -8.98
C PHE A 12 1.54 -30.14 -7.71
N SER A 13 2.00 -30.79 -6.62
CA SER A 13 1.28 -30.77 -5.32
C SER A 13 1.23 -29.36 -4.71
N LYS A 14 2.19 -28.50 -5.09
CA LYS A 14 2.25 -27.09 -4.72
C LYS A 14 2.23 -26.24 -5.99
N TYR A 15 1.41 -25.18 -5.99
CA TYR A 15 1.33 -24.21 -7.09
C TYR A 15 1.01 -24.86 -8.46
N ALA A 16 -0.07 -25.65 -8.48
CA ALA A 16 -0.51 -26.42 -9.65
C ALA A 16 -0.83 -25.55 -10.87
N ASN A 17 -1.14 -24.26 -10.66
CA ASN A 17 -1.42 -23.28 -11.70
C ASN A 17 -0.17 -22.80 -12.47
N ILE A 18 1.04 -23.02 -11.96
CA ILE A 18 2.27 -22.55 -12.59
C ILE A 18 2.80 -23.63 -13.52
N GLN A 19 2.79 -23.36 -14.83
CA GLN A 19 3.34 -24.28 -15.82
C GLN A 19 4.87 -24.33 -15.78
N LYS A 20 5.46 -25.43 -16.25
CA LYS A 20 6.91 -25.58 -16.38
C LYS A 20 7.49 -24.53 -17.34
N GLY A 21 8.55 -23.85 -16.92
CA GLY A 21 9.13 -22.76 -17.70
C GLY A 21 8.32 -21.46 -17.63
N TYR A 22 7.45 -21.31 -16.63
CA TYR A 22 6.67 -20.09 -16.41
C TYR A 22 6.90 -19.51 -15.02
N PHE A 23 6.78 -18.20 -14.96
CA PHE A 23 6.68 -17.44 -13.72
C PHE A 23 5.22 -17.09 -13.49
N ASP A 24 4.77 -17.21 -12.24
CA ASP A 24 3.49 -16.64 -11.82
C ASP A 24 3.67 -15.87 -10.51
N TYR A 25 2.87 -14.81 -10.32
CA TYR A 25 2.96 -13.98 -9.13
C TYR A 25 2.22 -14.62 -7.96
N ILE A 26 2.71 -14.39 -6.75
CA ILE A 26 1.96 -14.73 -5.53
C ILE A 26 1.09 -13.52 -5.20
N LYS A 27 -0.24 -13.66 -5.26
CA LYS A 27 -1.19 -12.57 -5.03
C LYS A 27 -0.90 -11.78 -3.75
N THR A 28 -0.61 -12.47 -2.65
CA THR A 28 -0.28 -11.82 -1.37
C THR A 28 0.98 -10.94 -1.46
N ASN A 29 2.03 -11.41 -2.14
CA ASN A 29 3.24 -10.62 -2.33
C ASN A 29 2.99 -9.44 -3.28
N TRP A 30 2.18 -9.66 -4.32
CA TRP A 30 1.79 -8.60 -5.25
C TRP A 30 1.04 -7.48 -4.55
N ASN A 31 0.12 -7.79 -3.64
CA ASN A 31 -0.62 -6.79 -2.85
C ASN A 31 0.26 -5.95 -1.91
N GLY A 32 1.49 -6.41 -1.60
CA GLY A 32 2.46 -5.62 -0.84
C GLY A 32 3.18 -4.55 -1.69
N VAL A 33 3.20 -4.68 -3.02
CA VAL A 33 3.98 -3.83 -3.93
C VAL A 33 3.09 -3.04 -4.90
N SER A 34 1.98 -3.63 -5.32
CA SER A 34 1.02 -3.01 -6.24
C SER A 34 0.45 -1.66 -5.77
N PRO A 35 0.26 -1.35 -4.47
CA PRO A 35 -0.22 -0.03 -4.07
C PRO A 35 0.75 1.07 -4.52
N PHE A 36 2.05 0.85 -4.35
CA PHE A 36 3.06 1.82 -4.71
C PHE A 36 3.21 1.93 -6.23
N SER A 37 3.23 0.80 -6.93
CA SER A 37 3.31 0.79 -8.39
C SER A 37 2.11 1.44 -9.07
N LYS A 38 0.92 1.38 -8.44
CA LYS A 38 -0.33 1.91 -9.01
C LYS A 38 -0.52 3.39 -8.73
N HIS A 39 -0.19 3.84 -7.52
CA HIS A 39 -0.52 5.20 -7.05
C HIS A 39 0.67 6.16 -7.05
N ILE A 40 1.92 5.67 -7.05
CA ILE A 40 3.09 6.55 -7.20
C ILE A 40 3.37 6.71 -8.70
N LYS A 41 2.97 7.86 -9.24
CA LYS A 41 3.30 8.22 -10.62
C LYS A 41 4.81 8.41 -10.77
N TRP A 42 5.33 8.05 -11.94
CA TRP A 42 6.69 8.40 -12.34
C TRP A 42 6.94 9.90 -12.13
N ASP A 43 8.15 10.27 -11.71
CA ASP A 43 8.55 11.63 -11.30
C ASP A 43 7.84 12.21 -10.06
N SER A 44 7.18 11.38 -9.25
CA SER A 44 6.72 11.82 -7.92
C SER A 44 7.92 12.14 -7.01
N VAL A 45 7.81 13.22 -6.24
CA VAL A 45 8.83 13.64 -5.28
C VAL A 45 8.44 13.21 -3.87
N ARG A 46 9.32 12.47 -3.18
CA ARG A 46 9.10 12.09 -1.78
C ARG A 46 9.11 13.33 -0.90
N LEU A 47 8.14 13.42 0.01
CA LEU A 47 8.07 14.46 1.02
C LEU A 47 8.63 13.96 2.35
N GLN A 48 9.21 14.87 3.13
CA GLN A 48 9.56 14.60 4.51
C GLN A 48 8.27 14.47 5.33
N VAL A 49 8.23 13.50 6.24
CA VAL A 49 7.15 13.34 7.22
C VAL A 49 7.77 13.50 8.61
N ASP A 50 7.24 14.44 9.37
CA ASP A 50 7.71 14.71 10.74
C ASP A 50 6.99 13.80 11.72
N GLU A 51 7.70 12.75 12.15
CA GLU A 51 7.20 11.77 13.12
C GLU A 51 7.76 12.11 14.50
N ARG A 52 6.90 12.42 15.48
CA ARG A 52 7.33 12.61 16.88
C ARG A 52 8.05 11.38 17.44
N VAL A 53 7.58 10.19 17.05
CA VAL A 53 8.17 8.91 17.40
C VAL A 53 8.18 8.03 16.16
N VAL A 54 9.36 7.54 15.81
CA VAL A 54 9.52 6.59 14.72
C VAL A 54 8.95 5.23 15.14
N ARG A 55 7.86 4.81 14.49
CA ARG A 55 7.24 3.49 14.69
C ARG A 55 7.54 2.61 13.48
N MET A 56 8.49 1.69 13.61
CA MET A 56 9.00 0.90 12.48
C MET A 56 7.92 0.07 11.75
N ASP A 57 6.87 -0.34 12.46
CA ASP A 57 5.75 -1.11 11.90
C ASP A 57 4.58 -0.25 11.40
N ASN A 58 4.63 1.06 11.63
CA ASN A 58 3.58 2.03 11.29
C ASN A 58 4.22 3.32 10.76
N ARG A 59 5.17 3.20 9.84
CA ARG A 59 5.81 4.35 9.17
C ARG A 59 4.85 4.98 8.17
N ILE A 60 4.96 6.28 7.97
CA ILE A 60 4.23 7.01 6.93
C ILE A 60 5.20 7.36 5.81
N MET A 61 4.78 7.17 4.56
CA MET A 61 5.48 7.72 3.40
C MET A 61 4.55 8.70 2.70
N ALA A 62 5.03 9.90 2.40
CA ALA A 62 4.29 10.91 1.65
C ALA A 62 5.06 11.30 0.38
N TRP A 63 4.32 11.71 -0.64
CA TRP A 63 4.88 12.21 -1.89
C TRP A 63 3.97 13.28 -2.51
N LYS A 64 4.55 14.05 -3.43
CA LYS A 64 3.84 14.94 -4.33
C LYS A 64 3.96 14.39 -5.74
N THR A 65 2.83 14.20 -6.39
CA THR A 65 2.77 13.76 -7.80
C THR A 65 3.29 14.86 -8.74
N PRO A 66 3.67 14.54 -9.98
CA PRO A 66 4.06 15.56 -10.97
C PRO A 66 2.98 16.62 -11.24
N GLY A 67 1.70 16.23 -11.12
CA GLY A 67 0.55 17.14 -11.22
C GLY A 67 0.30 17.98 -9.98
N GLY A 68 1.18 17.92 -8.98
CA GLY A 68 1.13 18.72 -7.77
C GLY A 68 0.24 18.18 -6.65
N LYS A 69 -0.51 17.09 -6.88
CA LYS A 69 -1.35 16.46 -5.86
C LYS A 69 -0.50 15.78 -4.78
N LEU A 70 -0.88 15.95 -3.53
CA LEU A 70 -0.30 15.26 -2.38
C LEU A 70 -0.88 13.85 -2.26
N ALA A 71 -0.07 12.92 -1.78
CA ALA A 71 -0.48 11.57 -1.48
C ALA A 71 0.37 10.98 -0.36
N PHE A 72 -0.15 9.98 0.34
CA PHE A 72 0.58 9.25 1.36
C PHE A 72 0.15 7.79 1.46
N ALA A 73 1.06 6.96 1.98
CA ALA A 73 0.88 5.55 2.23
C ALA A 73 1.01 5.26 3.72
N LEU A 74 0.10 4.44 4.21
CA LEU A 74 0.01 3.99 5.60
C LEU A 74 0.10 2.45 5.64
N PRO A 75 1.29 1.87 5.78
CA PRO A 75 1.44 0.47 6.14
C PRO A 75 1.18 0.25 7.64
N ASN A 76 0.31 -0.70 7.99
CA ASN A 76 0.23 -1.28 9.32
C ASN A 76 0.78 -2.71 9.29
N ARG A 77 2.00 -2.90 9.79
CA ARG A 77 2.67 -4.20 9.84
C ARG A 77 2.43 -4.96 11.15
N THR A 78 1.59 -4.42 12.03
CA THR A 78 1.27 -5.06 13.32
C THR A 78 0.12 -6.05 13.18
N GLY A 79 0.01 -6.95 14.17
CA GLY A 79 -1.10 -7.90 14.28
C GLY A 79 -2.40 -7.30 14.81
N ASN A 80 -2.45 -5.99 15.06
CA ASN A 80 -3.62 -5.29 15.61
C ASN A 80 -4.00 -4.11 14.72
N PRO A 81 -5.26 -3.62 14.79
CA PRO A 81 -5.61 -2.35 14.18
C PRO A 81 -4.77 -1.20 14.75
N PHE A 82 -4.43 -0.23 13.91
CA PHE A 82 -3.64 0.93 14.31
C PHE A 82 -4.24 2.23 13.75
N THR A 83 -4.36 3.24 14.62
CA THR A 83 -4.86 4.56 14.24
C THR A 83 -3.71 5.52 13.99
N PHE A 84 -3.59 5.97 12.75
CA PHE A 84 -2.72 7.08 12.38
C PHE A 84 -3.43 8.40 12.67
N LYS A 85 -2.72 9.33 13.31
CA LYS A 85 -3.13 10.73 13.46
C LYS A 85 -2.20 11.57 12.62
N ILE A 86 -2.74 12.22 11.60
CA ILE A 86 -1.95 12.92 10.57
C ILE A 86 -2.46 14.34 10.47
N ASP A 87 -1.59 15.34 10.63
CA ASP A 87 -1.87 16.70 10.20
C ASP A 87 -1.50 16.81 8.72
N ALA A 88 -2.50 16.96 7.87
CA ALA A 88 -2.38 17.08 6.43
C ALA A 88 -2.11 18.54 5.98
N GLY A 89 -2.14 19.50 6.91
CA GLY A 89 -1.87 20.92 6.65
C GLY A 89 -2.97 21.67 5.89
N SER A 90 -4.01 20.99 5.41
CA SER A 90 -5.17 21.60 4.75
C SER A 90 -6.43 20.76 4.91
N SER A 91 -7.60 21.39 4.80
CA SER A 91 -8.90 20.72 4.91
C SER A 91 -9.39 20.06 3.61
N GLN A 92 -8.49 19.73 2.69
CA GLN A 92 -8.86 19.14 1.40
C GLN A 92 -9.43 17.72 1.56
N ALA A 93 -10.13 17.26 0.52
CA ALA A 93 -10.64 15.89 0.47
C ALA A 93 -9.56 14.92 -0.02
N TRP A 94 -9.63 13.68 0.48
CA TRP A 94 -8.72 12.59 0.19
C TRP A 94 -9.50 11.35 -0.19
N ALA A 95 -9.12 10.69 -1.28
CA ALA A 95 -9.64 9.38 -1.67
C ALA A 95 -8.68 8.27 -1.22
N GLY A 96 -9.22 7.23 -0.59
CA GLY A 96 -8.45 6.13 -0.02
C GLY A 96 -8.57 4.83 -0.81
N HIS A 97 -7.53 4.02 -0.78
CA HIS A 97 -7.47 2.70 -1.38
C HIS A 97 -6.85 1.70 -0.40
N HIS A 98 -7.55 0.60 -0.12
CA HIS A 98 -7.16 -0.44 0.83
C HIS A 98 -6.58 -1.68 0.15
N TYR A 99 -5.54 -2.22 0.76
CA TYR A 99 -4.84 -3.42 0.36
C TYR A 99 -4.53 -4.28 1.58
N ASP A 100 -4.70 -5.60 1.43
CA ASP A 100 -4.22 -6.59 2.39
C ASP A 100 -3.86 -7.90 1.66
N LYS A 101 -3.62 -8.99 2.40
CA LYS A 101 -3.24 -10.28 1.80
C LYS A 101 -4.26 -10.85 0.80
N ASN A 102 -5.53 -10.45 0.91
CA ASN A 102 -6.68 -10.94 0.15
C ASN A 102 -7.31 -9.86 -0.74
N VAL A 103 -7.29 -8.61 -0.28
CA VAL A 103 -7.91 -7.44 -0.92
C VAL A 103 -6.88 -6.67 -1.73
N THR A 104 -7.25 -6.33 -2.96
CA THR A 104 -6.44 -5.53 -3.87
C THR A 104 -7.24 -4.29 -4.26
N ASP A 105 -6.68 -3.12 -3.99
CA ASP A 105 -7.18 -1.83 -4.48
C ASP A 105 -8.67 -1.56 -4.22
N GLN A 106 -9.12 -1.83 -3.00
CA GLN A 106 -10.49 -1.53 -2.61
C GLN A 106 -10.63 -0.04 -2.32
N ALA A 107 -11.46 0.66 -3.10
CA ALA A 107 -11.79 2.06 -2.83
C ALA A 107 -12.44 2.22 -1.44
N LEU A 108 -12.02 3.26 -0.73
CA LEU A 108 -12.55 3.67 0.56
C LEU A 108 -13.38 4.94 0.42
N PRO A 109 -14.33 5.20 1.34
CA PRO A 109 -15.00 6.50 1.41
C PRO A 109 -13.99 7.64 1.56
N SER A 110 -14.24 8.76 0.88
CA SER A 110 -13.39 9.94 0.99
C SER A 110 -13.44 10.51 2.41
N VAL A 111 -12.30 11.04 2.84
CA VAL A 111 -12.16 11.77 4.12
C VAL A 111 -11.74 13.19 3.84
N ASN A 112 -11.99 14.10 4.77
CA ASN A 112 -11.54 15.49 4.69
C ASN A 112 -11.20 16.01 6.08
N GLY A 113 -10.58 17.19 6.11
CA GLY A 113 -10.11 17.83 7.35
C GLY A 113 -8.60 17.97 7.39
N GLN A 114 -8.15 18.93 8.19
CA GLN A 114 -6.72 19.16 8.41
C GLN A 114 -6.10 18.02 9.21
N GLU A 115 -6.77 17.57 10.26
CA GLU A 115 -6.34 16.41 11.04
C GLU A 115 -7.12 15.16 10.63
N LEU A 116 -6.42 14.14 10.15
CA LEU A 116 -6.98 12.87 9.73
C LEU A 116 -6.74 11.82 10.83
N MET A 117 -7.81 11.10 11.20
CA MET A 117 -7.75 9.92 12.07
C MET A 117 -8.10 8.66 11.28
N LEU A 118 -7.06 7.94 10.85
CA LEU A 118 -7.20 6.81 9.93
C LEU A 118 -6.87 5.52 10.65
N THR A 119 -7.87 4.67 10.86
CA THR A 119 -7.69 3.36 11.51
C THR A 119 -7.55 2.26 10.48
N LEU A 120 -6.39 1.63 10.46
CA LEU A 120 -6.06 0.55 9.53
C LEU A 120 -6.17 -0.81 10.22
N PRO A 121 -6.75 -1.83 9.55
CA PRO A 121 -6.68 -3.21 10.01
C PRO A 121 -5.24 -3.72 10.21
N ALA A 122 -5.11 -4.86 10.89
CA ALA A 122 -3.83 -5.56 11.00
C ALA A 122 -3.30 -5.98 9.61
N TYR A 123 -1.98 -5.89 9.43
CA TYR A 123 -1.28 -6.33 8.20
C TYR A 123 -1.88 -5.77 6.90
N SER A 124 -2.21 -4.47 6.87
CA SER A 124 -2.79 -3.81 5.70
C SER A 124 -1.97 -2.59 5.26
N ILE A 125 -2.25 -2.14 4.04
CA ILE A 125 -1.72 -0.88 3.49
C ILE A 125 -2.91 -0.07 3.02
N GLN A 126 -2.93 1.23 3.34
CA GLN A 126 -3.82 2.17 2.68
C GLN A 126 -3.03 3.26 1.96
N ILE A 127 -3.47 3.62 0.77
CA ILE A 127 -2.99 4.77 0.01
C ILE A 127 -4.07 5.84 0.02
N TRP A 128 -3.68 7.09 0.23
CA TRP A 128 -4.58 8.23 0.23
C TRP A 128 -4.05 9.30 -0.72
N GLU A 129 -4.90 9.79 -1.62
CA GLU A 129 -4.56 10.80 -2.63
C GLU A 129 -5.49 12.01 -2.51
N ALA A 130 -4.93 13.21 -2.57
CA ALA A 130 -5.70 14.45 -2.56
C ALA A 130 -6.59 14.54 -3.81
N GLN A 131 -7.84 14.96 -3.61
CA GLN A 131 -8.83 15.16 -4.69
C GLN A 131 -8.55 16.44 -5.47
#